data_AF-A0A8H6E9S4-F1
#
_entry.id   AF-A0A8H6E9S4-F1
#
_cell.length_a   1.000
_cell.length_b   1.000
_cell.length_c   1.000
_cell.angle_alpha   90.00
_cell.angle_beta   90.00
_cell.angle_gamma   90.00
#
_symmetry.space_group_name_H-M   'P 1'
#
loop_
_entity.id
_entity.type
_entity.pdbx_description
1 polymer ?
#
loop_
_entity_poly.entity_id
_entity_poly.type
_entity_poly.pdbx_seq_one_letter_code
_entity_poly.pdbx_strand_id
1 'polypeptide(L)'
;MVARRRGEKVRWRIVVLIEAIKAICRLFLLRLTNSRPLVSPPLPERDVDPRSAEEEESDWNGMHTPVSERSSDLSWTMPRTGLSLPSLPDVNDVSSFLISKVLTADDIKPPKALLHRVTGQGQLAELLYILRPVAYALAMQRWHSNKRSWRPWLIGFGMEYGCRQLAKTDFRERLAGGLRGLTGLEREELRKRGWAMGWWFMRGAFYEHMTRSWLKGLTGKMKGKPLLDLVGSVIEDYEYLWDNYYFATATL
;
A
#
# COMPACT_ATOMS: atom_id res chain seq x y z
N MET A 1 8.10 20.77 34.32
CA MET A 1 7.57 19.50 33.75
C MET A 1 6.06 19.53 33.38
N VAL A 2 5.24 20.47 33.88
CA VAL A 2 3.78 20.53 33.59
C VAL A 2 3.46 21.07 32.19
N ALA A 3 4.24 22.04 31.68
CA ALA A 3 4.06 22.59 30.33
C ALA A 3 4.25 21.53 29.22
N ARG A 4 5.26 20.65 29.36
CA ARG A 4 5.51 19.53 28.43
C ARG A 4 4.36 18.52 28.42
N ARG A 5 3.81 18.19 29.60
CA ARG A 5 2.64 17.28 29.74
C ARG A 5 1.34 17.87 29.20
N ARG A 6 1.10 19.18 29.36
CA ARG A 6 -0.03 19.88 28.72
C ARG A 6 0.14 19.91 27.20
N GLY A 7 1.36 20.14 26.71
CA GLY A 7 1.70 20.08 25.29
C GLY A 7 1.37 18.73 24.68
N GLU A 8 1.74 17.62 25.31
CA GLU A 8 1.42 16.27 24.81
C GLU A 8 -0.09 16.01 24.70
N LYS A 9 -0.88 16.42 25.71
CA LYS A 9 -2.35 16.28 25.65
C LYS A 9 -2.98 17.09 24.51
N VAL A 10 -2.48 18.31 24.28
CA VAL A 10 -2.95 19.16 23.18
C VAL A 10 -2.52 18.58 21.83
N ARG A 11 -1.29 18.07 21.70
CA ARG A 11 -0.80 17.37 20.50
C ARG A 11 -1.73 16.22 20.12
N TRP A 12 -2.07 15.34 21.05
CA TRP A 12 -2.99 14.23 20.78
C TRP A 12 -4.40 14.68 20.44
N ARG A 13 -4.90 15.76 21.05
CA ARG A 13 -6.21 16.34 20.70
C ARG A 13 -6.23 16.86 19.26
N ILE A 14 -5.16 17.54 18.83
CA ILE A 14 -5.01 18.01 17.44
C ILE A 14 -4.94 16.83 16.47
N VAL A 15 -4.15 15.80 16.77
CA VAL A 15 -4.05 14.59 15.93
C VAL A 15 -5.41 13.93 15.79
N VAL A 16 -6.16 13.75 16.89
CA VAL A 16 -7.52 13.19 16.85
C VAL A 16 -8.45 14.04 15.99
N LEU A 17 -8.39 15.38 16.11
CA LEU A 17 -9.23 16.28 15.33
C LEU A 17 -8.89 16.17 13.83
N ILE A 18 -7.61 16.14 13.46
CA ILE A 18 -7.19 15.99 12.06
C ILE A 18 -7.66 14.65 11.49
N GLU A 19 -7.43 13.55 12.22
CA GLU A 19 -7.87 12.22 11.77
C GLU A 19 -9.40 12.12 11.72
N ALA A 20 -10.12 12.76 12.63
CA ALA A 20 -11.58 12.81 12.62
C ALA A 20 -12.11 13.57 11.39
N ILE A 21 -11.53 14.73 11.05
CA ILE A 21 -11.91 15.48 9.85
C ILE A 21 -11.66 14.64 8.60
N LYS A 22 -10.48 14.02 8.48
CA LYS A 22 -10.17 13.12 7.35
C LYS A 22 -11.17 11.97 7.24
N ALA A 23 -11.50 11.33 8.36
CA ALA A 23 -12.46 10.24 8.40
C ALA A 23 -13.85 10.70 7.97
N ILE A 24 -14.31 11.87 8.44
CA ILE A 24 -15.59 12.46 8.04
C ILE A 24 -15.61 12.72 6.52
N CYS A 25 -14.55 13.33 5.97
CA CYS A 25 -14.43 13.55 4.52
C CYS A 25 -14.53 12.22 3.74
N ARG A 26 -13.84 11.16 4.20
CA ARG A 26 -13.94 9.84 3.56
C ARG A 26 -15.29 9.18 3.69
N LEU A 27 -15.97 9.33 4.83
CA LEU A 27 -17.32 8.83 5.00
C LEU A 27 -18.29 9.54 4.04
N PHE A 28 -18.13 10.86 3.85
CA PHE A 28 -18.88 11.59 2.83
C PHE A 28 -18.58 11.08 1.42
N LEU A 29 -17.31 10.86 1.07
CA LEU A 29 -16.94 10.26 -0.21
C LEU A 29 -17.57 8.88 -0.39
N LEU A 30 -17.51 8.00 0.61
CA LEU A 30 -18.12 6.67 0.56
C LEU A 30 -19.64 6.73 0.34
N ARG A 31 -20.32 7.72 0.92
CA ARG A 31 -21.75 7.95 0.69
C ARG A 31 -22.03 8.45 -0.73
N LEU A 32 -21.25 9.41 -1.21
CA LEU A 32 -21.39 9.99 -2.56
C LEU A 32 -21.05 8.97 -3.67
N THR A 33 -20.08 8.09 -3.43
CA THR A 33 -19.70 7.01 -4.37
C THR A 33 -20.59 5.78 -4.28
N ASN A 34 -21.74 5.87 -3.61
CA ASN A 34 -22.69 4.78 -3.52
C ASN A 34 -22.09 3.53 -2.83
N SER A 35 -21.30 3.69 -1.76
CA SER A 35 -20.68 2.59 -1.00
C SER A 35 -19.67 1.77 -1.82
N ARG A 36 -18.86 2.45 -2.64
CA ARG A 36 -17.71 1.84 -3.32
C ARG A 36 -16.44 2.08 -2.51
N PRO A 37 -15.54 1.08 -2.43
CA PRO A 37 -14.31 1.24 -1.66
C PRO A 37 -13.48 2.40 -2.22
N LEU A 38 -12.78 3.09 -1.32
CA LEU A 38 -11.95 4.25 -1.67
C LEU A 38 -10.52 3.80 -1.90
N VAL A 39 -10.09 3.82 -3.16
CA VAL A 39 -8.74 3.41 -3.55
C VAL A 39 -7.74 4.54 -3.31
N SER A 40 -6.53 4.19 -2.86
CA SER A 40 -5.36 5.08 -2.77
C SER A 40 -4.26 4.58 -3.73
N PRO A 41 -3.82 5.38 -4.72
CA PRO A 41 -4.30 6.70 -5.15
C PRO A 41 -5.72 6.68 -5.76
N PRO A 42 -6.46 7.81 -5.77
CA PRO A 42 -7.84 7.88 -6.25
C PRO A 42 -7.98 7.74 -7.77
N LEU A 43 -6.90 8.00 -8.51
CA LEU A 43 -6.80 7.80 -9.94
C LEU A 43 -5.82 6.65 -10.17
N PRO A 44 -6.23 5.60 -10.91
CA PRO A 44 -5.27 4.62 -11.41
C PRO A 44 -4.23 5.36 -12.24
N GLU A 45 -2.97 5.21 -11.84
CA GLU A 45 -1.84 5.71 -12.64
C GLU A 45 -1.72 4.80 -13.87
N ARG A 46 -1.49 5.39 -15.03
CA ARG A 46 -1.22 4.62 -16.25
C ARG A 46 0.22 4.16 -16.19
N ASP A 47 0.46 2.87 -16.44
CA ASP A 47 1.82 2.31 -16.47
C ASP A 47 2.66 2.87 -17.62
N VAL A 48 2.02 3.39 -18.68
CA VAL A 48 2.67 3.96 -19.87
C VAL A 48 2.19 5.39 -20.11
N ASP A 49 3.15 6.32 -20.15
CA ASP A 49 2.90 7.71 -20.54
C ASP A 49 2.71 7.76 -22.07
N PRO A 50 1.54 8.17 -22.59
CA PRO A 50 1.33 8.29 -24.04
C PRO A 50 2.39 9.17 -24.71
N ARG A 51 2.99 10.13 -24.00
CA ARG A 51 4.05 10.98 -24.54
C ARG A 51 5.34 10.22 -24.83
N SER A 52 5.67 9.19 -24.04
CA SER A 52 6.81 8.32 -24.36
C SER A 52 6.60 7.54 -25.67
N ALA A 53 5.36 7.16 -25.99
CA ALA A 53 5.04 6.53 -27.27
C ALA A 53 5.07 7.53 -28.44
N GLU A 54 4.65 8.79 -28.21
CA GLU A 54 4.72 9.86 -29.23
C GLU A 54 6.16 10.30 -29.52
N GLU A 55 7.05 10.32 -28.51
CA GLU A 55 8.48 10.61 -28.70
C GLU A 55 9.16 9.54 -29.58
N GLU A 56 8.78 8.25 -29.41
CA GLU A 56 9.21 7.16 -30.29
C GLU A 56 8.64 7.28 -31.71
N GLU A 57 7.44 7.83 -31.88
CA GLU A 57 6.83 8.09 -33.20
C GLU A 57 7.43 9.32 -33.91
N SER A 58 7.93 10.32 -33.17
CA SER A 58 8.46 11.56 -33.76
C SER A 58 9.87 11.41 -34.38
N ASP A 59 10.63 10.39 -33.97
CA ASP A 59 11.97 10.07 -34.50
C ASP A 59 11.92 9.01 -35.63
N TRP A 60 10.76 8.88 -36.30
CA TRP A 60 10.56 7.99 -37.46
C TRP A 60 11.27 8.50 -38.73
N ASN A 61 12.60 8.56 -38.68
CA ASN A 61 13.41 8.46 -39.88
C ASN A 61 13.30 7.00 -40.32
N GLY A 62 12.78 6.71 -41.53
CA GLY A 62 12.40 5.38 -42.05
C GLY A 62 13.48 4.28 -42.12
N MET A 63 14.54 4.37 -41.30
CA MET A 63 15.63 3.42 -41.09
C MET A 63 15.73 2.93 -39.63
N HIS A 64 14.84 3.32 -38.71
CA HIS A 64 14.93 2.87 -37.31
C HIS A 64 13.96 1.73 -36.96
N THR A 65 14.53 0.61 -36.50
CA THR A 65 13.80 -0.49 -35.88
C THR A 65 13.21 -0.06 -34.54
N PRO A 66 12.00 -0.52 -34.15
CA PRO A 66 11.38 -0.13 -32.89
C PRO A 66 12.30 -0.46 -31.72
N VAL A 67 12.46 0.51 -30.81
CA VAL A 67 13.27 0.36 -29.60
C VAL A 67 12.59 -0.69 -28.73
N SER A 68 13.18 -1.88 -28.69
CA SER A 68 12.79 -2.91 -27.74
C SER A 68 13.00 -2.36 -26.33
N GLU A 69 11.94 -2.36 -25.51
CA GLU A 69 12.03 -2.20 -24.06
C GLU A 69 13.26 -3.00 -23.58
N ARG A 70 14.20 -2.33 -22.90
CA ARG A 70 15.50 -2.90 -22.49
C ARG A 70 15.30 -4.14 -21.62
N SER A 71 15.17 -5.30 -22.25
CA SER A 71 15.39 -6.62 -21.64
C SER A 71 16.70 -7.17 -22.17
N SER A 72 17.61 -7.40 -21.23
CA SER A 72 18.97 -7.91 -21.40
C SER A 72 19.09 -9.12 -22.37
N ASP A 73 20.00 -8.93 -23.34
CA ASP A 73 21.04 -9.86 -23.82
C ASP A 73 20.80 -10.92 -24.90
N LEU A 74 19.59 -11.16 -25.44
CA LEU A 74 19.44 -12.16 -26.53
C LEU A 74 18.43 -11.77 -27.63
N SER A 75 18.69 -10.66 -28.34
CA SER A 75 17.95 -10.33 -29.56
C SER A 75 18.59 -11.03 -30.78
N TRP A 76 17.98 -12.11 -31.27
CA TRP A 76 18.44 -12.77 -32.50
C TRP A 76 17.95 -12.02 -33.74
N THR A 77 18.86 -11.61 -34.63
CA THR A 77 18.53 -10.89 -35.86
C THR A 77 18.30 -11.85 -37.03
N MET A 78 17.17 -11.72 -37.71
CA MET A 78 16.83 -12.50 -38.90
C MET A 78 17.78 -12.17 -40.06
N PRO A 79 18.49 -13.15 -40.63
CA PRO A 79 19.53 -12.91 -41.65
C PRO A 79 19.00 -12.44 -43.01
N ARG A 80 17.70 -12.61 -43.32
CA ARG A 80 17.10 -12.16 -44.59
C ARG A 80 16.40 -10.82 -44.51
N THR A 81 15.87 -10.45 -43.35
CA THR A 81 15.04 -9.26 -43.16
C THR A 81 15.74 -8.19 -42.31
N GLY A 82 16.82 -8.54 -41.62
CA GLY A 82 17.53 -7.63 -40.71
C GLY A 82 16.77 -7.32 -39.42
N LEU A 83 15.57 -7.88 -39.23
CA LEU A 83 14.72 -7.62 -38.06
C LEU A 83 15.19 -8.46 -36.86
N SER A 84 15.32 -7.83 -35.69
CA SER A 84 15.56 -8.51 -34.42
C SER A 84 14.27 -9.13 -33.88
N LEU A 85 14.30 -10.42 -33.57
CA LEU A 85 13.22 -11.05 -32.81
C LEU A 85 13.25 -10.57 -31.36
N PRO A 86 12.10 -10.19 -30.79
CA PRO A 86 12.01 -9.91 -29.36
C PRO A 86 12.31 -11.19 -28.58
N SER A 87 13.09 -11.06 -27.50
CA SER A 87 13.41 -12.18 -26.62
C SER A 87 12.14 -12.68 -25.94
N LEU A 88 11.87 -13.98 -26.06
CA LEU A 88 10.77 -14.61 -25.35
C LEU A 88 11.05 -14.58 -23.83
N PRO A 89 10.04 -14.33 -22.99
CA PRO A 89 10.19 -14.41 -21.54
C PRO A 89 10.55 -15.85 -21.11
N ASP A 90 11.16 -15.99 -19.93
CA ASP A 90 11.41 -17.30 -19.32
C ASP A 90 10.10 -18.10 -19.21
N VAL A 91 10.19 -19.43 -19.33
CA VAL A 91 9.02 -20.33 -19.45
C VAL A 91 8.08 -20.19 -18.26
N ASN A 92 8.63 -19.84 -17.09
CA ASN A 92 7.89 -19.61 -15.85
C ASN A 92 7.07 -18.29 -15.87
N ASP A 93 7.48 -17.31 -16.65
CA ASP A 93 6.89 -15.96 -16.74
C ASP A 93 6.02 -15.76 -17.99
N VAL A 94 5.89 -16.76 -18.86
CA VAL A 94 5.03 -16.67 -20.06
C VAL A 94 3.60 -16.26 -19.71
N SER A 95 3.05 -16.81 -18.63
CA SER A 95 1.68 -16.51 -18.21
C SER A 95 1.49 -15.06 -17.76
N SER A 96 2.44 -14.49 -17.02
CA SER A 96 2.37 -13.10 -16.55
C SER A 96 2.57 -12.13 -17.71
N PHE A 97 3.48 -12.44 -18.63
CA PHE A 97 3.70 -11.66 -19.85
C PHE A 97 2.47 -11.65 -20.77
N LEU A 98 1.81 -12.81 -20.95
CA LEU A 98 0.58 -12.86 -21.75
C LEU A 98 -0.55 -12.08 -21.08
N ILE A 99 -0.68 -12.13 -19.76
CA ILE A 99 -1.70 -11.36 -19.03
C ILE A 99 -1.43 -9.85 -19.13
N SER A 100 -0.16 -9.40 -19.13
CA SER A 100 0.16 -7.98 -19.23
C SER A 100 -0.04 -7.40 -20.64
N LYS A 101 0.09 -8.23 -21.69
CA LYS A 101 -0.09 -7.80 -23.09
C LYS A 101 -1.51 -8.01 -23.62
N VAL A 102 -2.38 -8.73 -22.91
CA VAL A 102 -3.76 -8.98 -23.32
C VAL A 102 -4.71 -8.00 -22.62
N LEU A 103 -5.60 -7.38 -23.40
CA LEU A 103 -6.71 -6.59 -22.87
C LEU A 103 -7.59 -7.50 -21.99
N THR A 104 -7.55 -7.26 -20.69
CA THR A 104 -8.38 -8.01 -19.75
C THR A 104 -9.80 -7.47 -19.75
N ALA A 105 -10.74 -8.29 -19.29
CA ALA A 105 -12.15 -7.88 -19.17
C ALA A 105 -12.34 -6.67 -18.24
N ASP A 106 -11.36 -6.36 -17.37
CA ASP A 106 -11.38 -5.19 -16.52
C ASP A 106 -11.02 -3.91 -17.28
N ASP A 107 -10.20 -3.98 -18.32
CA ASP A 107 -9.73 -2.81 -19.10
C ASP A 107 -10.83 -2.21 -19.98
N ILE A 108 -11.83 -3.02 -20.34
CA ILE A 108 -12.95 -2.61 -21.21
C ILE A 108 -14.13 -2.09 -20.39
N LYS A 109 -14.14 -2.31 -19.06
CA LYS A 109 -15.26 -1.89 -18.21
C LYS A 109 -15.27 -0.38 -18.03
N PRO A 110 -16.46 0.24 -17.97
CA PRO A 110 -16.55 1.65 -17.63
C PRO A 110 -15.93 1.89 -16.24
N PRO A 111 -15.36 3.08 -15.96
CA PRO A 111 -14.70 3.36 -14.68
C PRO A 111 -15.60 3.10 -13.46
N LYS A 112 -16.91 3.28 -13.65
CA LYS A 112 -17.92 3.02 -12.62
C LYS A 112 -18.19 1.52 -12.40
N ALA A 113 -17.62 0.59 -13.15
CA ALA A 113 -17.78 -0.85 -12.92
C ALA A 113 -16.47 -1.53 -12.48
N LEU A 114 -15.37 -0.77 -12.36
CA LEU A 114 -14.07 -1.27 -11.92
C LEU A 114 -14.03 -1.67 -10.45
N LEU A 115 -14.91 -1.10 -9.63
CA LEU A 115 -15.04 -1.45 -8.23
C LEU A 115 -16.44 -1.95 -7.97
N HIS A 116 -16.54 -3.08 -7.28
CA HIS A 116 -17.81 -3.61 -6.90
C HIS A 116 -18.43 -2.76 -5.78
N ARG A 117 -19.75 -2.60 -5.84
CA ARG A 117 -20.51 -1.94 -4.79
C ARG A 117 -20.52 -2.82 -3.56
N VAL A 118 -20.17 -2.25 -2.41
CA VAL A 118 -20.14 -2.97 -1.14
C VAL A 118 -21.50 -2.85 -0.45
N THR A 119 -22.03 -3.96 0.05
CA THR A 119 -23.35 -4.04 0.71
C THR A 119 -23.26 -4.83 2.01
N GLY A 120 -24.00 -4.44 3.05
CA GLY A 120 -24.05 -5.21 4.29
C GLY A 120 -22.71 -5.26 5.03
N GLN A 121 -22.13 -6.46 5.18
CA GLN A 121 -20.89 -6.68 5.95
C GLN A 121 -19.69 -5.91 5.39
N GLY A 122 -19.54 -5.85 4.07
CA GLY A 122 -18.44 -5.10 3.50
C GLY A 122 -18.57 -3.58 3.73
N GLN A 123 -19.79 -3.02 3.85
CA GLN A 123 -19.95 -1.60 4.19
C GLN A 123 -19.42 -1.32 5.60
N LEU A 124 -19.65 -2.24 6.54
CA LEU A 124 -19.06 -2.17 7.86
C LEU A 124 -17.55 -2.31 7.82
N ALA A 125 -17.01 -3.19 6.96
CA ALA A 125 -15.57 -3.33 6.77
C ALA A 125 -14.93 -2.01 6.28
N GLU A 126 -15.55 -1.34 5.31
CA GLU A 126 -15.09 -0.03 4.81
C GLU A 126 -15.23 1.07 5.87
N LEU A 127 -16.35 1.10 6.61
CA LEU A 127 -16.55 2.04 7.70
C LEU A 127 -15.48 1.89 8.79
N LEU A 128 -15.22 0.65 9.22
CA LEU A 128 -14.20 0.35 10.22
C LEU A 128 -12.80 0.68 9.70
N TYR A 129 -12.53 0.45 8.41
CA TYR A 129 -11.24 0.79 7.80
C TYR A 129 -11.00 2.30 7.79
N ILE A 130 -12.03 3.10 7.49
CA ILE A 130 -11.96 4.57 7.56
C ILE A 130 -11.83 5.07 9.01
N LEU A 131 -12.50 4.42 9.97
CA LEU A 131 -12.47 4.80 11.39
C LEU A 131 -11.19 4.37 12.13
N ARG A 132 -10.43 3.40 11.59
CA ARG A 132 -9.17 2.89 12.15
C ARG A 132 -8.22 3.97 12.68
N PRO A 133 -7.79 4.96 11.89
CA PRO A 133 -6.87 6.00 12.37
C PRO A 133 -7.45 6.81 13.54
N VAL A 134 -8.77 7.07 13.53
CA VAL A 134 -9.46 7.79 14.61
C VAL A 134 -9.51 6.96 15.87
N ALA A 135 -9.89 5.69 15.76
CA ALA A 135 -9.95 4.76 16.90
C ALA A 135 -8.56 4.60 17.54
N TYR A 136 -7.51 4.48 16.73
CA TYR A 136 -6.14 4.41 17.21
C TYR A 136 -5.68 5.72 17.87
N ALA A 137 -5.96 6.87 17.26
CA ALA A 137 -5.61 8.18 17.83
C ALA A 137 -6.34 8.43 19.16
N LEU A 138 -7.62 8.04 19.26
CA LEU A 138 -8.40 8.09 20.50
C LEU A 138 -7.82 7.15 21.57
N ALA A 139 -7.44 5.93 21.18
CA ALA A 139 -6.78 5.00 22.09
C ALA A 139 -5.45 5.59 22.61
N MET A 140 -4.65 6.18 21.74
CA MET A 140 -3.41 6.83 22.17
C MET A 140 -3.65 8.06 23.06
N GLN A 141 -4.68 8.86 22.79
CA GLN A 141 -5.05 9.97 23.66
C GLN A 141 -5.48 9.47 25.06
N ARG A 142 -6.26 8.38 25.12
CA ARG A 142 -6.80 7.82 26.36
C ARG A 142 -5.72 7.18 27.23
N TRP A 143 -4.80 6.44 26.62
CA TRP A 143 -3.75 5.70 27.32
C TRP A 143 -2.38 6.37 27.26
N HIS A 144 -2.31 7.65 26.85
CA HIS A 144 -1.06 8.43 26.80
C HIS A 144 -0.26 8.41 28.11
N SER A 145 -0.94 8.32 29.26
CA SER A 145 -0.28 8.29 30.56
C SER A 145 0.46 6.98 30.85
N ASN A 146 0.12 5.88 30.16
CA ASN A 146 0.68 4.55 30.41
C ASN A 146 1.40 4.03 29.16
N LYS A 147 2.65 4.47 28.98
CA LYS A 147 3.48 4.18 27.80
C LYS A 147 3.77 2.69 27.59
N ARG A 148 3.72 1.88 28.67
CA ARG A 148 3.98 0.43 28.61
C ARG A 148 2.76 -0.40 28.19
N SER A 149 1.63 0.22 27.91
CA SER A 149 0.38 -0.51 27.64
C SER A 149 0.25 -0.94 26.18
N TRP A 150 -0.06 -2.21 25.96
CA TRP A 150 -0.28 -2.79 24.63
C TRP A 150 -1.69 -2.50 24.06
N ARG A 151 -2.56 -1.92 24.89
CA ARG A 151 -4.00 -1.72 24.56
C ARG A 151 -4.21 -0.89 23.30
N PRO A 152 -3.54 0.27 23.09
CA PRO A 152 -3.74 1.07 21.88
C PRO A 152 -3.30 0.33 20.62
N TRP A 153 -2.22 -0.46 20.73
CA TRP A 153 -1.72 -1.28 19.64
C TRP A 153 -2.69 -2.41 19.29
N LEU A 154 -3.20 -3.14 20.28
CA LEU A 154 -4.19 -4.21 20.08
C LEU A 154 -5.50 -3.70 19.47
N ILE A 155 -5.98 -2.52 19.89
CA ILE A 155 -7.17 -1.90 19.31
C ILE A 155 -6.94 -1.59 17.83
N GLY A 156 -5.82 -0.95 17.50
CA GLY A 156 -5.50 -0.58 16.13
C GLY A 156 -5.27 -1.77 15.20
N PHE A 157 -4.42 -2.71 15.63
CA PHE A 157 -4.15 -3.95 14.88
C PHE A 157 -5.39 -4.84 14.77
N GLY A 158 -6.14 -4.99 15.86
CA GLY A 158 -7.37 -5.78 15.90
C GLY A 158 -8.46 -5.20 14.99
N MET A 159 -8.59 -3.87 14.93
CA MET A 159 -9.51 -3.22 14.02
C MET A 159 -9.11 -3.47 12.56
N GLU A 160 -7.83 -3.36 12.21
CA GLU A 160 -7.37 -3.63 10.84
C GLU A 160 -7.55 -5.08 10.41
N TYR A 161 -7.21 -6.01 11.31
CA TYR A 161 -7.44 -7.43 11.10
C TYR A 161 -8.94 -7.72 10.95
N GLY A 162 -9.78 -7.13 11.79
CA GLY A 162 -11.25 -7.23 11.73
C GLY A 162 -11.80 -6.72 10.40
N CYS A 163 -11.39 -5.53 9.95
CA CYS A 163 -11.78 -5.00 8.64
C CYS A 163 -11.39 -5.95 7.50
N ARG A 164 -10.17 -6.49 7.52
CA ARG A 164 -9.70 -7.39 6.48
C ARG A 164 -10.46 -8.70 6.46
N GLN A 165 -10.78 -9.27 7.63
CA GLN A 165 -11.55 -10.50 7.70
C GLN A 165 -12.98 -10.27 7.21
N LEU A 166 -13.64 -9.19 7.64
CA LEU A 166 -14.98 -8.83 7.17
C LEU A 166 -15.02 -8.54 5.66
N ALA A 167 -13.98 -7.89 5.12
CA ALA A 167 -13.87 -7.66 3.68
C ALA A 167 -13.71 -9.00 2.93
N LYS A 168 -12.86 -9.90 3.42
CA LYS A 168 -12.66 -11.22 2.80
C LYS A 168 -13.91 -12.11 2.84
N THR A 169 -14.67 -12.07 3.93
CA THR A 169 -15.94 -12.82 4.02
C THR A 169 -16.96 -12.25 3.05
N ASP A 170 -17.10 -10.92 2.97
CA ASP A 170 -17.99 -10.26 2.02
C ASP A 170 -17.65 -10.63 0.57
N PHE A 171 -16.37 -10.56 0.18
CA PHE A 171 -15.95 -10.94 -1.17
C PHE A 171 -16.21 -12.41 -1.48
N ARG A 172 -16.09 -13.30 -0.49
CA ARG A 172 -16.33 -14.74 -0.68
C ARG A 172 -17.82 -15.07 -0.86
N GLU A 173 -18.69 -14.37 -0.15
CA GLU A 173 -20.14 -14.60 -0.21
C GLU A 173 -20.80 -13.91 -1.42
N ARG A 174 -20.29 -12.73 -1.80
CA ARG A 174 -20.93 -11.88 -2.82
C ARG A 174 -20.48 -12.15 -4.25
N LEU A 175 -19.24 -12.56 -4.47
CA LEU A 175 -18.68 -12.74 -5.82
C LEU A 175 -18.76 -14.20 -6.27
N ALA A 176 -19.29 -14.44 -7.47
CA ALA A 176 -19.18 -15.73 -8.14
C ALA A 176 -17.69 -16.01 -8.42
N GLY A 177 -17.11 -17.02 -7.75
CA GLY A 177 -15.66 -17.30 -7.77
C GLY A 177 -14.88 -16.71 -6.58
N GLY A 178 -15.56 -16.08 -5.63
CA GLY A 178 -15.00 -15.58 -4.38
C GLY A 178 -13.77 -14.69 -4.58
N LEU A 179 -12.66 -15.04 -3.92
CA LEU A 179 -11.42 -14.26 -3.97
C LEU A 179 -10.73 -14.24 -5.35
N ARG A 180 -11.13 -15.10 -6.29
CA ARG A 180 -10.58 -15.10 -7.66
C ARG A 180 -11.35 -14.19 -8.61
N GLY A 181 -12.56 -13.78 -8.25
CA GLY A 181 -13.41 -12.89 -9.04
C GLY A 181 -13.25 -11.40 -8.71
N LEU A 182 -12.24 -11.02 -7.92
CA LEU A 182 -11.94 -9.62 -7.66
C LEU A 182 -11.35 -8.96 -8.91
N THR A 183 -11.69 -7.69 -9.08
CA THR A 183 -11.03 -6.84 -10.06
C THR A 183 -9.56 -6.64 -9.68
N GLY A 184 -8.72 -6.33 -10.68
CA GLY A 184 -7.31 -6.00 -10.44
C GLY A 184 -7.12 -4.93 -9.35
N LEU A 185 -7.94 -3.88 -9.39
CA LEU A 185 -7.90 -2.76 -8.46
C LEU A 185 -8.23 -3.16 -7.01
N GLU A 186 -9.27 -3.98 -6.80
CA GLU A 186 -9.62 -4.47 -5.46
C GLU A 186 -8.57 -5.43 -4.91
N ARG A 187 -7.96 -6.24 -5.79
CA ARG A 187 -6.87 -7.15 -5.40
C ARG A 187 -5.65 -6.37 -4.94
N GLU A 188 -5.30 -5.32 -5.66
CA GLU A 188 -4.21 -4.43 -5.26
C GLU A 188 -4.51 -3.71 -3.95
N GLU A 189 -5.73 -3.25 -3.76
CA GLU A 189 -6.13 -2.62 -2.50
C GLU A 189 -6.05 -3.61 -1.34
N LEU A 190 -6.51 -4.85 -1.51
CA LEU A 190 -6.34 -5.91 -0.52
C LEU A 190 -4.86 -6.25 -0.27
N ARG A 191 -3.99 -6.15 -1.27
CA ARG A 191 -2.54 -6.32 -1.12
C ARG A 191 -1.96 -5.16 -0.31
N LYS A 192 -2.31 -3.92 -0.63
CA LYS A 192 -1.90 -2.70 0.11
C LYS A 192 -2.33 -2.76 1.57
N ARG A 193 -3.60 -3.11 1.84
CA ARG A 193 -4.12 -3.37 3.20
C ARG A 193 -3.34 -4.50 3.90
N GLY A 194 -2.87 -5.49 3.14
CA GLY A 194 -2.00 -6.57 3.64
C GLY A 194 -0.64 -6.07 4.11
N TRP A 195 0.03 -5.27 3.30
CA TRP A 195 1.30 -4.64 3.64
C TRP A 195 1.16 -3.63 4.78
N ALA A 196 0.06 -2.88 4.83
CA ALA A 196 -0.25 -1.95 5.92
C ALA A 196 -0.35 -2.65 7.29
N MET A 197 -0.89 -3.88 7.35
CA MET A 197 -0.85 -4.69 8.58
C MET A 197 0.58 -5.00 9.02
N GLY A 198 1.48 -5.28 8.07
CA GLY A 198 2.90 -5.51 8.36
C GLY A 198 3.55 -4.30 9.04
N TRP A 199 3.16 -3.08 8.64
CA TRP A 199 3.64 -1.85 9.26
C TRP A 199 3.24 -1.66 10.72
N TRP A 200 2.25 -2.39 11.24
CA TRP A 200 1.92 -2.36 12.68
C TRP A 200 2.99 -2.99 13.56
N PHE A 201 3.79 -3.92 13.02
CA PHE A 201 4.94 -4.47 13.75
C PHE A 201 6.04 -3.41 13.95
N MET A 202 6.09 -2.37 13.13
CA MET A 202 7.03 -1.26 13.30
C MET A 202 6.44 -0.11 14.12
N ARG A 203 5.24 -0.29 14.71
CA ARG A 203 4.49 0.79 15.38
C ARG A 203 4.18 0.48 16.84
N GLY A 204 4.25 1.51 17.68
CA GLY A 204 3.70 1.51 19.03
C GLY A 204 4.34 0.48 19.97
N ALA A 205 3.53 -0.15 20.82
CA ALA A 205 4.03 -1.05 21.87
C ALA A 205 4.81 -2.26 21.33
N PHE A 206 4.43 -2.80 20.16
CA PHE A 206 5.17 -3.92 19.57
C PHE A 206 6.58 -3.50 19.14
N TYR A 207 6.73 -2.29 18.57
CA TYR A 207 8.02 -1.71 18.24
C TYR A 207 8.91 -1.57 19.48
N GLU A 208 8.41 -0.91 20.52
CA GLU A 208 9.19 -0.65 21.74
C GLU A 208 9.67 -1.93 22.44
N HIS A 209 8.84 -2.99 22.43
CA HIS A 209 9.12 -4.21 23.18
C HIS A 209 9.84 -5.31 22.38
N MET A 210 9.51 -5.49 21.11
CA MET A 210 9.99 -6.61 20.32
C MET A 210 10.95 -6.14 19.22
N THR A 211 10.43 -5.32 18.30
CA THR A 211 11.13 -4.97 17.07
C THR A 211 12.35 -4.12 17.34
N ARG A 212 12.32 -3.22 18.33
CA ARG A 212 13.48 -2.42 18.73
C ARG A 212 14.62 -3.26 19.26
N SER A 213 14.35 -4.25 20.13
CA SER A 213 15.40 -5.13 20.65
C SER A 213 15.99 -6.00 19.55
N TRP A 214 15.17 -6.46 18.62
CA TRP A 214 15.63 -7.23 17.46
C TRP A 214 16.47 -6.37 16.52
N LEU A 215 16.02 -5.14 16.23
CA LEU A 215 16.70 -4.19 15.36
C LEU A 215 18.06 -3.80 15.91
N LYS A 216 18.17 -3.48 17.21
CA LYS A 216 19.45 -3.23 17.89
C LYS A 216 20.39 -4.44 17.86
N GLY A 217 19.82 -5.65 17.98
CA GLY A 217 20.59 -6.88 17.84
C GLY A 217 21.12 -7.10 16.43
N LEU A 218 20.35 -6.71 15.40
CA LEU A 218 20.75 -6.78 14.00
C LEU A 218 21.77 -5.71 13.63
N THR A 219 21.51 -4.43 13.97
CA THR A 219 22.46 -3.33 13.71
C THR A 219 23.79 -3.57 14.42
N GLY A 220 23.75 -4.08 15.66
CA GLY A 220 24.96 -4.48 16.39
C GLY A 220 25.76 -5.60 15.71
N LYS A 221 25.11 -6.52 14.98
CA LYS A 221 25.77 -7.59 14.21
C LYS A 221 26.23 -7.14 12.81
N MET A 222 25.60 -6.09 12.27
CA MET A 222 25.93 -5.51 10.96
C MET A 222 27.06 -4.49 11.06
N LYS A 223 27.25 -3.90 12.25
CA LYS A 223 28.33 -2.97 12.54
C LYS A 223 29.69 -3.64 12.38
N GLY A 224 30.56 -3.05 11.55
CA GLY A 224 31.93 -3.54 11.31
C GLY A 224 32.10 -4.48 10.11
N LYS A 225 31.06 -4.71 9.29
CA LYS A 225 31.21 -5.35 7.97
C LYS A 225 31.03 -4.30 6.87
N PRO A 226 31.91 -4.24 5.84
CA PRO A 226 31.73 -3.29 4.74
C PRO A 226 30.38 -3.51 4.05
N LEU A 227 29.73 -2.43 3.59
CA LEU A 227 28.35 -2.36 3.07
C LEU A 227 27.22 -2.56 4.11
N LEU A 228 27.33 -3.55 4.99
CA LEU A 228 26.30 -3.77 6.02
C LEU A 228 26.31 -2.68 7.09
N ASP A 229 27.47 -2.06 7.34
CA ASP A 229 27.62 -0.92 8.23
C ASP A 229 26.81 0.30 7.75
N LEU A 230 26.76 0.53 6.43
CA LEU A 230 25.96 1.62 5.83
C LEU A 230 24.46 1.39 6.00
N VAL A 231 24.00 0.14 5.85
CA VAL A 231 22.59 -0.21 6.12
C VAL A 231 22.29 -0.06 7.62
N GLY A 232 23.23 -0.46 8.48
CA GLY A 232 23.13 -0.29 9.93
C GLY A 232 23.00 1.17 10.34
N SER A 233 23.80 2.08 9.75
CA SER A 233 23.75 3.51 10.04
C SER A 233 22.44 4.15 9.57
N VAL A 234 21.96 3.80 8.37
CA VAL A 234 20.66 4.28 7.87
C VAL A 234 19.53 3.83 8.81
N ILE A 235 19.54 2.57 9.26
CA ILE A 235 18.53 2.07 10.19
C ILE A 235 18.55 2.82 11.53
N GLU A 236 19.74 3.17 12.03
CA GLU A 236 19.90 3.95 13.27
C GLU A 236 19.34 5.37 13.12
N ASP A 237 19.54 6.00 11.97
CA ASP A 237 18.93 7.31 11.65
C ASP A 237 17.40 7.23 11.59
N TYR A 238 16.85 6.13 11.06
CA TYR A 238 15.40 5.89 11.03
C TYR A 238 14.81 5.53 12.40
N GLU A 239 15.56 4.91 13.32
CA GLU A 239 15.10 4.64 14.70
C GLU A 239 14.69 5.94 15.40
N TYR A 240 15.46 7.02 15.23
CA TYR A 240 15.12 8.33 15.80
C TYR A 240 13.78 8.87 15.29
N LEU A 241 13.49 8.66 14.01
CA LEU A 241 12.24 9.09 13.38
C LEU A 241 11.04 8.29 13.93
N TRP A 242 11.20 6.96 14.07
CA TRP A 242 10.17 6.08 14.62
C TRP A 242 9.84 6.34 16.09
N ASP A 243 10.84 6.70 16.90
CA ASP A 243 10.64 7.00 18.33
C ASP A 243 9.95 8.37 18.56
N ASN A 244 10.19 9.38 17.72
CA ASN A 244 9.78 10.76 18.00
C ASN A 244 8.52 11.23 17.27
N TYR A 245 8.22 10.68 16.09
CA TYR A 245 7.16 11.17 15.23
C TYR A 245 5.95 10.22 15.15
N TYR A 246 4.76 10.82 15.16
CA TYR A 246 3.54 10.11 14.82
C TYR A 246 3.37 10.13 13.30
N PHE A 247 3.55 8.98 12.65
CA PHE A 247 3.29 8.83 11.22
C PHE A 247 1.78 8.77 10.96
N ALA A 248 1.24 9.90 10.51
CA ALA A 248 -0.15 10.03 10.06
C ALA A 248 -0.38 9.37 8.68
N THR A 249 0.68 9.18 7.89
CA THR A 249 0.62 8.69 6.51
C THR A 249 0.56 7.15 6.41
N ALA A 250 0.93 6.42 7.46
CA ALA A 250 0.94 4.94 7.47
C ALA A 250 -0.45 4.30 7.64
N THR A 251 -1.53 5.08 7.53
CA THR A 251 -2.92 4.63 7.60
C THR A 251 -3.66 4.83 6.28
N LEU A 252 -2.91 4.90 5.18
CA LEU A 252 -3.37 5.28 3.84
C LEU A 252 -2.78 4.36 2.77
#